data_AF-A0A942ANG2-F1
#
_entry.id   AF-A0A942ANG2-F1
#
_cell.length_a   1.000
_cell.length_b   1.000
_cell.length_c   1.000
_cell.angle_alpha   90.00
_cell.angle_beta   90.00
_cell.angle_gamma   90.00
#
_symmetry.space_group_name_H-M   'P 1'
#
loop_
_entity.id
_entity.type
_entity.pdbx_description
1 polymer ?
#
loop_
_entity_poly.entity_id
_entity_poly.type
_entity_poly.pdbx_seq_one_letter_code
_entity_poly.pdbx_strand_id
1 'polypeptide(L)'
;MKKNRKRWYPEEGIPGKFLRKMKLILFLCWAGMMQVSAMSYAQTGTVSIRVKETALHEIFQLIEAQCGYTFVYNNEQLNGLKPVSIEMTDAKISKVLDECLKGTDLRYELLDQIIVINRRSALPQTALDLQGTVKDKEGNPLPGVSVFIKGTTIGVATDVDGKFKMQLPEMENMVLVFSFTGMKKQEVKYTKQPVLNIVMEEDVAEMEEVVVNGYFTKNKDSFTGNAVVVSKDELAKVSSNNLLSALQVFDPSFRLKDNVDMGSNPNSMPNFRIRGNSGFGAEGLSEANLKNDPNLPTFILDGYEVDVEKIFDLNMDRIESVTILKDASATAIYGSRAANGVVVVTTKAPQEGQLRVSYNLNVAISAPDLSDYHLLNAREKLEAEVAGGLYESEYMDTQQKLRMDYADRLKRVKSGVDTYWLSQPLEVAVGHKHSLYVEGGDKSIRYGIDLNYQANPG
;
A
#
# COMPACT_ATOMS: atom_id res chain seq x y z
N MET A 1 -43.48 47.51 38.42
CA MET A 1 -42.79 47.67 37.11
C MET A 1 -42.73 46.32 36.41
N LYS A 2 -43.56 46.09 35.39
CA LYS A 2 -43.54 44.89 34.52
C LYS A 2 -43.01 45.33 33.14
N LYS A 3 -41.95 44.70 32.64
CA LYS A 3 -41.42 44.94 31.28
C LYS A 3 -42.14 44.05 30.26
N ASN A 4 -42.82 44.68 29.30
CA ASN A 4 -43.52 44.07 28.18
C ASN A 4 -42.54 43.62 27.07
N ARG A 5 -42.67 42.38 26.59
CA ARG A 5 -42.16 41.92 25.30
C ARG A 5 -43.33 41.88 24.31
N LYS A 6 -43.30 42.75 23.28
CA LYS A 6 -44.27 42.75 22.17
C LYS A 6 -43.97 41.56 21.24
N ARG A 7 -45.00 40.76 20.95
CA ARG A 7 -45.00 39.67 19.97
C ARG A 7 -45.63 40.22 18.68
N TRP A 8 -44.95 40.03 17.54
CA TRP A 8 -45.36 40.53 16.24
C TRP A 8 -45.99 39.37 15.44
N TYR A 9 -47.30 39.40 15.26
CA TYR A 9 -48.03 38.68 14.21
C TYR A 9 -49.20 39.57 13.77
N PRO A 10 -49.37 39.85 12.47
CA PRO A 10 -50.57 40.50 11.97
C PRO A 10 -51.72 39.48 11.89
N GLU A 11 -52.83 39.83 12.53
CA GLU A 11 -54.14 39.19 12.40
C GLU A 11 -54.79 39.62 11.08
N GLU A 12 -54.54 38.94 9.96
CA GLU A 12 -55.49 38.93 8.85
C GLU A 12 -55.56 37.53 8.24
N GLY A 13 -56.74 36.91 8.37
CA GLY A 13 -56.99 35.52 8.00
C GLY A 13 -56.86 35.29 6.50
N ILE A 14 -56.16 34.21 6.14
CA ILE A 14 -56.00 33.75 4.77
C ILE A 14 -57.40 33.54 4.14
N PRO A 15 -57.72 34.18 3.01
CA PRO A 15 -59.07 34.14 2.45
C PRO A 15 -59.45 32.70 2.08
N GLY A 16 -60.62 32.23 2.52
CA GLY A 16 -61.07 30.83 2.38
C GLY A 16 -61.10 30.30 0.94
N LYS A 17 -61.08 31.18 -0.07
CA LYS A 17 -60.90 30.82 -1.49
C LYS A 17 -59.50 30.26 -1.78
N PHE A 18 -58.46 30.73 -1.09
CA PHE A 18 -57.09 30.24 -1.22
C PHE A 18 -56.92 28.85 -0.60
N LEU A 19 -57.51 28.64 0.59
CA LEU A 19 -57.54 27.32 1.25
C LEU A 19 -58.36 26.28 0.45
N ARG A 20 -59.47 26.68 -0.19
CA ARG A 20 -60.22 25.79 -1.10
C ARG A 20 -59.41 25.43 -2.34
N LYS A 21 -58.71 26.38 -2.96
CA LYS A 21 -57.82 26.11 -4.10
C LYS A 21 -56.65 25.20 -3.71
N MET A 22 -56.06 25.42 -2.54
CA MET A 22 -54.97 24.57 -2.02
C MET A 22 -55.44 23.13 -1.76
N LYS A 23 -56.62 22.93 -1.17
CA LYS A 23 -57.20 21.60 -0.96
C LYS A 23 -57.58 20.90 -2.26
N LEU A 24 -58.07 21.63 -3.26
CA LEU A 24 -58.37 21.10 -4.59
C LEU A 24 -57.09 20.69 -5.34
N ILE A 25 -56.03 21.50 -5.29
CA ILE A 25 -54.73 21.16 -5.88
C ILE A 25 -54.12 19.95 -5.17
N LEU A 26 -54.19 19.89 -3.83
CA LEU A 26 -53.68 18.76 -3.07
C LEU A 26 -54.45 17.47 -3.39
N PHE A 27 -55.77 17.54 -3.54
CA PHE A 27 -56.60 16.40 -3.95
C PHE A 27 -56.31 15.95 -5.39
N LEU A 28 -56.05 16.89 -6.31
CA LEU A 28 -55.70 16.59 -7.70
C LEU A 28 -54.29 15.98 -7.81
N CYS A 29 -53.34 16.44 -6.99
CA CYS A 29 -52.03 15.82 -6.84
C CYS A 29 -52.11 14.42 -6.22
N TRP A 30 -53.00 14.21 -5.25
CA TRP A 30 -53.20 12.90 -4.64
C TRP A 30 -53.89 11.91 -5.58
N ALA A 31 -54.87 12.37 -6.36
CA ALA A 31 -55.50 11.58 -7.42
C ALA A 31 -54.53 11.26 -8.57
N GLY A 32 -53.62 12.19 -8.92
CA GLY A 32 -52.56 11.97 -9.90
C GLY A 32 -51.49 10.97 -9.45
N MET A 33 -51.25 10.84 -8.14
CA MET A 33 -50.35 9.83 -7.58
C MET A 33 -50.98 8.43 -7.45
N MET A 34 -52.30 8.31 -7.62
CA MET A 34 -53.03 7.04 -7.54
C MET A 34 -53.29 6.36 -8.90
N GLN A 35 -52.79 6.91 -10.01
CA GLN A 35 -52.84 6.25 -11.31
C GLN A 35 -51.44 6.15 -11.92
N VAL A 36 -50.84 4.97 -11.70
CA VAL A 36 -49.98 4.17 -12.60
C VAL A 36 -49.04 3.33 -11.71
N SER A 37 -49.64 2.33 -11.07
CA SER A 37 -48.93 1.09 -10.72
C SER A 37 -49.91 -0.07 -10.91
N ALA A 38 -50.45 -0.17 -12.11
CA ALA A 38 -51.02 -1.42 -12.63
C ALA A 38 -49.96 -2.11 -13.48
N MET A 39 -48.82 -2.43 -12.87
CA MET A 39 -48.06 -3.59 -13.30
C MET A 39 -48.44 -4.68 -12.31
N SER A 40 -49.46 -5.45 -12.67
CA SER A 40 -49.94 -6.53 -11.82
C SER A 40 -48.81 -7.54 -11.65
N TYR A 41 -48.26 -7.56 -10.44
CA TYR A 41 -47.56 -8.72 -9.90
C TYR A 41 -48.47 -9.95 -10.07
N ALA A 42 -47.92 -11.01 -10.66
CA ALA A 42 -48.42 -12.38 -10.59
C ALA A 42 -49.88 -12.61 -11.01
N GLN A 43 -50.13 -12.60 -12.32
CA GLN A 43 -50.94 -13.66 -12.91
C GLN A 43 -49.99 -14.49 -13.76
N THR A 44 -49.90 -15.79 -13.50
CA THR A 44 -49.21 -16.75 -14.37
C THR A 44 -49.62 -16.48 -15.81
N GLY A 45 -48.75 -15.79 -16.57
CA GLY A 45 -49.02 -15.39 -17.94
C GLY A 45 -49.39 -16.63 -18.74
N THR A 46 -50.64 -16.71 -19.14
CA THR A 46 -51.08 -17.72 -20.08
C THR A 46 -50.67 -17.26 -21.46
N VAL A 47 -50.00 -18.14 -22.19
CA VAL A 47 -49.46 -17.87 -23.51
C VAL A 47 -50.36 -18.57 -24.53
N SER A 48 -50.70 -17.84 -25.59
CA SER A 48 -51.41 -18.41 -26.73
C SER A 48 -50.47 -18.40 -27.93
N ILE A 49 -49.97 -19.57 -28.31
CA ILE A 49 -49.01 -19.76 -29.39
C ILE A 49 -49.62 -20.69 -30.43
N ARG A 50 -49.61 -20.23 -31.69
CA ARG A 50 -49.93 -21.04 -32.85
C ARG A 50 -48.80 -20.89 -33.86
N VAL A 51 -47.91 -21.88 -33.88
CA VAL A 51 -46.73 -21.91 -34.75
C VAL A 51 -46.63 -23.27 -35.45
N LYS A 52 -46.22 -23.26 -36.72
CA LYS A 52 -45.98 -24.46 -37.52
C LYS A 52 -44.56 -24.40 -38.06
N GLU A 53 -43.78 -25.45 -37.78
CA GLU A 53 -42.39 -25.63 -38.23
C GLU A 53 -41.50 -24.41 -37.98
N THR A 54 -41.53 -23.89 -36.76
CA THR A 54 -40.84 -22.64 -36.39
C THR A 54 -39.60 -22.94 -35.55
N ALA A 55 -38.54 -22.14 -35.72
CA ALA A 55 -37.31 -22.31 -34.95
C ALA A 55 -37.51 -21.88 -33.49
N LEU A 56 -36.84 -22.56 -32.55
CA LEU A 56 -37.00 -22.30 -31.11
C LEU A 56 -36.69 -20.85 -30.72
N HIS A 57 -35.72 -20.21 -31.37
CA HIS A 57 -35.38 -18.80 -31.10
C HIS A 57 -36.54 -17.84 -31.45
N GLU A 58 -37.23 -18.07 -32.57
CA GLU A 58 -38.41 -17.28 -32.97
C GLU A 58 -39.58 -17.53 -32.01
N ILE A 59 -39.75 -18.77 -31.54
CA ILE A 59 -40.75 -19.12 -30.53
C ILE A 59 -40.47 -18.39 -29.21
N PHE A 60 -39.20 -18.32 -28.77
CA PHE A 60 -38.85 -17.56 -27.57
C PHE A 60 -39.13 -16.07 -27.73
N GLN A 61 -38.77 -15.46 -28.86
CA GLN A 61 -39.09 -14.04 -29.13
C GLN A 61 -40.60 -13.75 -29.10
N LEU A 62 -41.43 -14.66 -29.64
CA LEU A 62 -42.89 -14.53 -29.57
C LEU A 62 -43.40 -14.60 -28.12
N ILE A 63 -42.78 -15.45 -27.29
CA ILE A 63 -43.10 -15.55 -25.87
C ILE A 63 -42.66 -14.28 -25.11
N GLU A 64 -41.47 -13.75 -25.39
CA GLU A 64 -40.98 -12.50 -24.80
C GLU A 64 -41.95 -11.35 -25.10
N ALA A 65 -42.41 -11.24 -26.35
CA ALA A 65 -43.34 -10.21 -26.79
C ALA A 65 -44.73 -10.30 -26.12
N GLN A 66 -45.20 -11.51 -25.80
CA GLN A 66 -46.53 -11.71 -25.18
C GLN A 66 -46.51 -11.63 -23.65
N CYS A 67 -45.42 -12.07 -23.00
CA CYS A 67 -45.40 -12.31 -21.56
C CYS A 67 -44.38 -11.49 -20.78
N GLY A 68 -43.49 -10.76 -21.46
CA GLY A 68 -42.49 -9.90 -20.83
C GLY A 68 -41.38 -10.64 -20.07
N TYR A 69 -41.23 -11.95 -20.29
CA TYR A 69 -40.04 -12.70 -19.85
C TYR A 69 -38.85 -12.36 -20.74
N THR A 70 -37.63 -12.54 -20.22
CA THR A 70 -36.38 -12.45 -20.99
C THR A 70 -35.72 -13.82 -21.02
N PHE A 71 -35.41 -14.33 -22.20
CA PHE A 71 -34.73 -15.60 -22.37
C PHE A 71 -33.22 -15.40 -22.49
N VAL A 72 -32.47 -16.17 -21.71
CA VAL A 72 -31.00 -16.22 -21.78
C VAL A 72 -30.60 -17.63 -22.19
N TYR A 73 -29.92 -17.73 -23.34
CA TYR A 73 -29.47 -18.99 -23.90
C TYR A 73 -28.22 -18.78 -24.74
N ASN A 74 -27.47 -19.86 -24.95
CA ASN A 74 -26.35 -19.85 -25.88
C ASN A 74 -26.86 -20.19 -27.30
N ASN A 75 -26.65 -19.27 -28.26
CA ASN A 75 -27.06 -19.44 -29.66
C ASN A 75 -26.52 -20.72 -30.31
N GLU A 76 -25.30 -21.14 -29.95
CA GLU A 76 -24.71 -22.38 -30.47
C GLU A 76 -25.46 -23.63 -30.02
N GLN A 77 -26.14 -23.57 -28.87
CA GLN A 77 -26.90 -24.71 -28.32
C GLN A 77 -28.28 -24.87 -28.97
N LEU A 78 -28.80 -23.82 -29.63
CA LEU A 78 -30.08 -23.84 -30.35
C LEU A 78 -29.92 -24.09 -31.86
N ASN A 79 -28.74 -23.78 -32.41
CA ASN A 79 -28.42 -24.02 -33.82
C ASN A 79 -28.34 -25.53 -34.11
N GLY A 80 -29.26 -26.04 -34.92
CA GLY A 80 -29.32 -27.46 -35.33
C GLY A 80 -30.47 -28.27 -34.74
N LEU A 81 -31.31 -27.68 -33.88
CA LEU A 81 -32.54 -28.32 -33.40
C LEU A 81 -33.63 -28.29 -34.47
N LYS A 82 -34.45 -29.36 -34.53
CA LYS A 82 -35.55 -29.46 -35.49
C LYS A 82 -36.62 -28.40 -35.18
N PRO A 83 -37.24 -27.78 -36.21
CA PRO A 83 -38.35 -26.87 -36.01
C PRO A 83 -39.50 -27.53 -35.25
N VAL A 84 -40.17 -26.78 -34.38
CA VAL A 84 -41.24 -27.30 -33.51
C VAL A 84 -42.57 -26.68 -33.93
N SER A 85 -43.63 -27.49 -33.94
CA SER A 85 -45.01 -27.07 -34.22
C SER A 85 -45.83 -27.18 -32.95
N ILE A 86 -46.39 -26.06 -32.48
CA ILE A 86 -47.16 -26.00 -31.24
C ILE A 86 -48.41 -25.17 -31.46
N GLU A 87 -49.54 -25.71 -31.06
CA GLU A 87 -50.81 -24.99 -31.00
C GLU A 87 -51.36 -25.13 -29.57
N MET A 88 -51.29 -24.04 -28.82
CA MET A 88 -51.79 -23.95 -27.45
C MET A 88 -52.47 -22.60 -27.24
N THR A 89 -53.65 -22.63 -26.64
CA THR A 89 -54.43 -21.44 -26.29
C THR A 89 -54.55 -21.38 -24.77
N ASP A 90 -54.25 -20.22 -24.17
CA ASP A 90 -54.37 -19.97 -22.73
C ASP A 90 -53.56 -20.95 -21.84
N ALA A 91 -52.34 -21.32 -22.26
CA ALA A 91 -51.51 -22.29 -21.55
C ALA A 91 -50.46 -21.63 -20.65
N LYS A 92 -50.21 -22.18 -19.45
CA LYS A 92 -49.12 -21.69 -18.57
C LYS A 92 -47.76 -21.80 -19.27
N ILE A 93 -46.93 -20.78 -19.12
CA ILE A 93 -45.58 -20.73 -19.69
C ILE A 93 -44.74 -22.00 -19.45
N SER A 94 -44.81 -22.58 -18.24
CA SER A 94 -44.09 -23.82 -17.92
C SER A 94 -44.51 -24.99 -18.83
N LYS A 95 -45.81 -25.15 -19.09
CA LYS A 95 -46.33 -26.21 -19.96
C LYS A 95 -45.94 -26.00 -21.42
N VAL A 96 -45.91 -24.73 -21.86
CA VAL A 96 -45.48 -24.37 -23.21
C VAL A 96 -43.99 -24.70 -23.38
N LEU A 97 -43.14 -24.35 -22.42
CA LEU A 97 -41.71 -24.68 -22.43
C LEU A 97 -41.44 -26.17 -22.32
N ASP A 98 -42.21 -26.91 -21.52
CA ASP A 98 -42.11 -28.36 -21.41
C ASP A 98 -42.38 -29.05 -22.76
N GLU A 99 -43.36 -28.57 -23.55
CA GLU A 99 -43.63 -29.09 -24.90
C GLU A 99 -42.62 -28.59 -25.95
N CYS A 100 -42.17 -27.33 -25.87
CA CYS A 100 -41.11 -26.80 -26.75
C CYS A 100 -39.79 -27.58 -26.63
N LEU A 101 -39.43 -27.99 -25.41
CA LEU A 101 -38.15 -28.64 -25.10
C LEU A 101 -38.26 -30.16 -25.06
N LYS A 102 -39.44 -30.72 -25.33
CA LYS A 102 -39.70 -32.16 -25.32
C LYS A 102 -38.89 -32.86 -26.41
N GLY A 103 -38.05 -33.80 -26.01
CA GLY A 103 -37.16 -34.53 -26.92
C GLY A 103 -35.84 -33.82 -27.23
N THR A 104 -35.54 -32.71 -26.54
CA THR A 104 -34.22 -32.06 -26.56
C THR A 104 -33.44 -32.32 -25.27
N ASP A 105 -32.12 -32.18 -25.30
CA ASP A 105 -31.25 -32.27 -24.11
C ASP A 105 -31.29 -31.00 -23.23
N LEU A 106 -32.21 -30.07 -23.49
CA LEU A 106 -32.26 -28.76 -22.86
C LEU A 106 -33.20 -28.76 -21.64
N ARG A 107 -32.84 -27.98 -20.61
CA ARG A 107 -33.67 -27.67 -19.45
C ARG A 107 -33.75 -26.16 -19.29
N TYR A 108 -34.90 -25.68 -18.82
CA TYR A 108 -35.06 -24.28 -18.42
C TYR A 108 -35.04 -24.14 -16.89
N GLU A 109 -34.55 -23.00 -16.43
CA GLU A 109 -34.64 -22.54 -15.05
C GLU A 109 -35.29 -21.16 -15.05
N LEU A 110 -36.33 -20.98 -14.23
CA LEU A 110 -37.08 -19.73 -14.12
C LEU A 110 -36.59 -18.97 -12.89
N LEU A 111 -35.88 -17.87 -13.13
CA LEU A 111 -35.34 -16.96 -12.11
C LEU A 111 -36.05 -15.62 -12.27
N ASP A 112 -37.13 -15.42 -11.50
CA ASP A 112 -38.00 -14.25 -11.57
C ASP A 112 -38.58 -13.98 -12.97
N GLN A 113 -38.05 -12.98 -13.69
CA GLN A 113 -38.44 -12.62 -15.07
C GLN A 113 -37.50 -13.16 -16.14
N ILE A 114 -36.43 -13.87 -15.74
CA ILE A 114 -35.43 -14.42 -16.64
C ILE A 114 -35.60 -15.93 -16.74
N ILE A 115 -35.63 -16.44 -17.96
CA ILE A 115 -35.70 -17.87 -18.25
C ILE A 115 -34.37 -18.29 -18.87
N VAL A 116 -33.57 -19.06 -18.13
CA VAL A 116 -32.26 -19.54 -18.57
C VAL A 116 -32.41 -20.94 -19.16
N ILE A 117 -31.96 -21.15 -20.40
CA ILE A 117 -31.99 -22.46 -21.06
C ILE A 117 -30.57 -23.01 -21.13
N ASN A 118 -30.36 -24.18 -20.52
CA ASN A 118 -29.07 -24.86 -20.45
C ASN A 118 -29.20 -26.35 -20.83
N ARG A 119 -28.14 -26.94 -21.38
CA ARG A 119 -28.10 -28.38 -21.64
C ARG A 119 -27.98 -29.18 -20.34
N ARG A 120 -28.65 -30.33 -20.27
CA ARG A 120 -28.52 -31.31 -19.18
C ARG A 120 -27.06 -31.79 -19.13
N SER A 121 -26.27 -31.21 -18.24
CA SER A 121 -24.93 -31.72 -17.93
C SER A 121 -25.09 -33.03 -17.15
N ALA A 122 -24.73 -34.14 -17.80
CA ALA A 122 -24.57 -35.42 -17.13
C ALA A 122 -23.25 -35.39 -16.34
N LEU A 123 -23.30 -34.96 -15.08
CA LEU A 123 -22.30 -35.40 -14.11
C LEU A 123 -22.62 -36.87 -13.80
N PRO A 124 -21.72 -37.84 -14.09
CA PRO A 124 -21.97 -39.23 -13.78
C PRO A 124 -22.15 -39.41 -12.27
N GLN A 125 -23.29 -39.97 -11.88
CA GLN A 125 -23.59 -40.39 -10.51
C GLN A 125 -22.76 -41.63 -10.18
N THR A 126 -21.52 -41.41 -9.77
CA THR A 126 -20.73 -42.34 -8.95
C THR A 126 -19.75 -41.48 -8.16
N ALA A 127 -20.30 -40.58 -7.36
CA ALA A 127 -19.52 -39.77 -6.43
C ALA A 127 -19.02 -40.66 -5.29
N LEU A 128 -17.72 -40.84 -5.18
CA LEU A 128 -17.12 -41.46 -4.01
C LEU A 128 -17.09 -40.41 -2.89
N ASP A 129 -17.82 -40.66 -1.80
CA ASP A 129 -17.80 -39.81 -0.61
C ASP A 129 -16.46 -40.01 0.12
N LEU A 130 -15.55 -39.05 0.01
CA LEU A 130 -14.32 -38.99 0.82
C LEU A 130 -14.60 -38.25 2.13
N GLN A 131 -14.19 -38.85 3.24
CA GLN A 131 -14.15 -38.20 4.54
C GLN A 131 -12.71 -38.12 5.05
N GLY A 132 -12.38 -37.10 5.83
CA GLY A 132 -11.06 -37.00 6.42
C GLY A 132 -10.97 -36.00 7.55
N THR A 133 -9.86 -36.03 8.27
CA THR A 133 -9.54 -35.10 9.37
C THR A 133 -8.18 -34.49 9.14
N VAL A 134 -8.07 -33.18 9.35
CA VAL A 134 -6.82 -32.42 9.27
C VAL A 134 -6.43 -31.95 10.67
N LYS A 135 -5.17 -32.19 11.04
CA LYS A 135 -4.60 -31.84 12.35
C LYS A 135 -3.26 -31.12 12.19
N ASP A 136 -2.85 -30.40 13.23
CA ASP A 136 -1.49 -29.89 13.36
C ASP A 136 -0.53 -30.96 13.93
N LYS A 137 0.75 -30.60 14.05
CA LYS A 137 1.81 -31.46 14.62
C LYS A 137 1.61 -31.75 16.11
N GLU A 138 0.88 -30.91 16.82
CA GLU A 138 0.56 -31.04 18.25
C GLU A 138 -0.69 -31.93 18.49
N GLY A 139 -1.40 -32.29 17.41
CA GLY A 139 -2.57 -33.15 17.41
C GLY A 139 -3.91 -32.41 17.51
N ASN A 140 -3.92 -31.08 17.48
CA ASN A 140 -5.14 -30.28 17.50
C ASN A 140 -5.81 -30.27 16.11
N PRO A 141 -7.15 -30.30 16.04
CA PRO A 141 -7.88 -30.21 14.78
C PRO A 141 -7.76 -28.81 14.15
N LEU A 142 -7.58 -28.76 12.83
CA LEU A 142 -7.42 -27.51 12.08
C LEU A 142 -8.70 -27.13 11.31
N PRO A 143 -9.46 -26.12 11.77
CA PRO A 143 -10.64 -25.63 11.07
C PRO A 143 -10.28 -24.67 9.93
N GLY A 144 -11.07 -24.69 8.85
CA GLY A 144 -10.92 -23.75 7.72
C GLY A 144 -9.82 -24.08 6.71
N VAL A 145 -9.22 -25.26 6.77
CA VAL A 145 -8.25 -25.75 5.77
C VAL A 145 -8.97 -25.96 4.45
N SER A 146 -8.45 -25.35 3.38
CA SER A 146 -8.97 -25.53 2.02
C SER A 146 -8.43 -26.82 1.42
N VAL A 147 -9.32 -27.74 1.08
CA VAL A 147 -9.04 -29.04 0.45
C VAL A 147 -9.58 -29.02 -0.97
N PHE A 148 -8.72 -29.12 -1.98
CA PHE A 148 -9.17 -29.12 -3.38
C PHE A 148 -8.41 -30.12 -4.22
N ILE A 149 -9.03 -30.58 -5.30
CA ILE A 149 -8.40 -31.48 -6.26
C ILE A 149 -7.54 -30.67 -7.22
N LYS A 150 -6.26 -31.03 -7.32
CA LYS A 150 -5.29 -30.35 -8.19
C LYS A 150 -5.78 -30.32 -9.65
N GLY A 151 -5.89 -29.11 -10.21
CA GLY A 151 -6.35 -28.91 -11.60
C GLY A 151 -7.86 -28.77 -11.78
N THR A 152 -8.64 -28.78 -10.70
CA THR A 152 -10.09 -28.55 -10.75
C THR A 152 -10.50 -27.44 -9.77
N THR A 153 -11.72 -26.92 -9.92
CA THR A 153 -12.35 -25.99 -8.97
C THR A 153 -13.15 -26.69 -7.86
N ILE A 154 -13.09 -28.02 -7.79
CA ILE A 154 -13.82 -28.81 -6.80
C ILE A 154 -13.02 -28.80 -5.50
N GLY A 155 -13.57 -28.12 -4.48
CA GLY A 155 -12.93 -27.87 -3.20
C GLY A 155 -13.94 -27.84 -2.04
N VAL A 156 -13.50 -28.18 -0.84
CA VAL A 156 -14.26 -28.03 0.42
C VAL A 156 -13.34 -27.48 1.52
N ALA A 157 -13.91 -26.87 2.56
CA ALA A 157 -13.17 -26.45 3.74
C ALA A 157 -13.39 -27.42 4.91
N THR A 158 -12.43 -27.53 5.83
CA THR A 158 -12.61 -28.28 7.09
C THR A 158 -13.51 -27.54 8.09
N ASP A 159 -14.31 -28.29 8.84
CA ASP A 159 -15.18 -27.80 9.94
C ASP A 159 -14.39 -27.54 11.24
N VAL A 160 -15.06 -27.07 12.30
CA VAL A 160 -14.53 -26.79 13.66
C VAL A 160 -13.74 -27.97 14.23
N ASP A 161 -14.18 -29.21 13.96
CA ASP A 161 -13.49 -30.44 14.37
C ASP A 161 -12.31 -30.83 13.45
N GLY A 162 -11.96 -30.01 12.46
CA GLY A 162 -10.95 -30.31 11.45
C GLY A 162 -11.38 -31.39 10.43
N LYS A 163 -12.67 -31.76 10.42
CA LYS A 163 -13.22 -32.78 9.52
C LYS A 163 -13.64 -32.18 8.18
N PHE A 164 -13.46 -32.91 7.09
CA PHE A 164 -13.98 -32.53 5.77
C PHE A 164 -14.72 -33.70 5.11
N LYS A 165 -15.71 -33.37 4.27
CA LYS A 165 -16.42 -34.32 3.43
C LYS A 165 -16.46 -33.78 2.00
N MET A 166 -15.98 -34.56 1.04
CA MET A 166 -15.89 -34.18 -0.37
C MET A 166 -16.39 -35.31 -1.27
N GLN A 167 -17.13 -34.95 -2.32
CA GLN A 167 -17.49 -35.89 -3.39
C GLN A 167 -16.42 -35.89 -4.46
N LEU A 168 -15.79 -37.04 -4.68
CA LEU A 168 -14.74 -37.19 -5.68
C LEU A 168 -15.33 -37.78 -6.97
N PRO A 169 -15.08 -37.16 -8.14
CA PRO A 169 -15.32 -37.82 -9.42
C PRO A 169 -14.30 -38.96 -9.61
N GLU A 170 -14.73 -40.05 -10.24
CA GLU A 170 -13.87 -41.21 -10.50
C GLU A 170 -12.81 -40.85 -11.55
N MET A 171 -11.59 -40.53 -11.09
CA MET A 171 -10.44 -40.19 -11.93
C MET A 171 -9.23 -41.03 -11.50
N GLU A 172 -8.44 -41.53 -12.46
CA GLU A 172 -7.15 -42.16 -12.17
C GLU A 172 -6.12 -41.10 -11.75
N ASN A 173 -5.35 -41.37 -10.69
CA ASN A 173 -4.26 -40.53 -10.17
C ASN A 173 -4.66 -39.12 -9.64
N MET A 174 -5.68 -39.05 -8.79
CA MET A 174 -6.08 -37.82 -8.13
C MET A 174 -5.06 -37.34 -7.08
N VAL A 175 -4.74 -36.04 -7.08
CA VAL A 175 -3.93 -35.36 -6.06
C VAL A 175 -4.79 -34.33 -5.34
N LEU A 176 -4.86 -34.44 -4.02
CA LEU A 176 -5.52 -33.48 -3.14
C LEU A 176 -4.48 -32.48 -2.62
N VAL A 177 -4.84 -31.21 -2.64
CA VAL A 177 -4.01 -30.12 -2.13
C VAL A 177 -4.67 -29.55 -0.89
N PHE A 178 -3.91 -29.49 0.20
CA PHE A 178 -4.31 -28.90 1.47
C PHE A 178 -3.58 -27.57 1.64
N SER A 179 -4.35 -26.50 1.83
CA SER A 179 -3.81 -25.14 1.98
C SER A 179 -4.51 -24.43 3.13
N PHE A 180 -3.72 -23.84 4.01
CA PHE A 180 -4.21 -23.02 5.11
C PHE A 180 -3.22 -21.88 5.38
N THR A 181 -3.71 -20.72 5.81
CA THR A 181 -2.86 -19.56 6.09
C THR A 181 -1.94 -19.89 7.28
N GLY A 182 -0.62 -19.76 7.09
CA GLY A 182 0.38 -20.11 8.12
C GLY A 182 0.77 -21.59 8.15
N MET A 183 0.30 -22.42 7.21
CA MET A 183 0.66 -23.84 7.12
C MET A 183 1.20 -24.19 5.73
N LYS A 184 2.16 -25.11 5.68
CA LYS A 184 2.84 -25.47 4.44
C LYS A 184 1.86 -26.22 3.52
N LYS A 185 1.78 -25.80 2.26
CA LYS A 185 0.95 -26.47 1.26
C LYS A 185 1.38 -27.94 1.10
N GLN A 186 0.45 -28.85 1.31
CA GLN A 186 0.71 -30.28 1.27
C GLN A 186 -0.09 -30.93 0.13
N GLU A 187 0.61 -31.62 -0.77
CA GLU A 187 0.01 -32.39 -1.84
C GLU A 187 0.00 -33.88 -1.48
N VAL A 188 -1.18 -34.50 -1.49
CA VAL A 188 -1.36 -35.91 -1.12
C VAL A 188 -2.00 -36.65 -2.29
N LYS A 189 -1.31 -37.68 -2.78
CA LYS A 189 -1.87 -38.60 -3.79
C LYS A 189 -2.97 -39.43 -3.15
N TYR A 190 -4.16 -39.40 -3.73
CA TYR A 190 -5.30 -40.14 -3.22
C TYR A 190 -5.24 -41.62 -3.65
N THR A 191 -5.05 -42.53 -2.69
CA THR A 191 -4.95 -43.99 -2.91
C THR A 191 -6.25 -44.72 -2.58
N LYS A 192 -7.42 -44.23 -3.02
CA LYS A 192 -8.75 -44.87 -2.88
C LYS A 192 -9.16 -45.27 -1.44
N GLN A 193 -8.61 -44.61 -0.43
CA GLN A 193 -8.99 -44.86 0.97
C GLN A 193 -10.27 -44.09 1.32
N PRO A 194 -11.23 -44.69 2.06
CA PRO A 194 -12.48 -44.02 2.43
C PRO A 194 -12.32 -42.92 3.48
N VAL A 195 -11.26 -43.00 4.30
CA VAL A 195 -10.93 -42.01 5.35
C VAL A 195 -9.48 -41.56 5.21
N LEU A 196 -9.24 -40.26 5.17
CA LEU A 196 -7.91 -39.66 5.07
C LEU A 196 -7.57 -38.83 6.31
N ASN A 197 -6.46 -39.12 6.98
CA ASN A 197 -5.95 -38.33 8.09
C ASN A 197 -4.68 -37.60 7.67
N ILE A 198 -4.71 -36.27 7.69
CA ILE A 198 -3.60 -35.41 7.27
C ILE A 198 -3.10 -34.61 8.46
N VAL A 199 -1.78 -34.60 8.62
CA VAL A 199 -1.09 -33.72 9.58
C VAL A 199 -0.39 -32.64 8.77
N MET A 200 -0.82 -31.40 8.93
CA MET A 200 -0.19 -30.26 8.29
C MET A 200 0.98 -29.76 9.14
N GLU A 201 2.06 -29.39 8.47
CA GLU A 201 3.21 -28.73 9.09
C GLU A 201 3.01 -27.22 9.05
N GLU A 202 3.37 -26.54 10.13
CA GLU A 202 3.40 -25.07 10.17
C GLU A 202 4.34 -24.55 9.10
N ASP A 203 3.86 -23.54 8.36
CA ASP A 203 4.73 -22.74 7.50
C ASP A 203 5.40 -21.73 8.43
N VAL A 204 6.42 -22.20 9.15
CA VAL A 204 7.38 -21.30 9.79
C VAL A 204 8.17 -20.67 8.65
N ALA A 205 7.54 -19.72 7.96
CA ALA A 205 8.23 -18.66 7.29
C ALA A 205 8.82 -17.77 8.40
N GLU A 206 9.79 -18.32 9.13
CA GLU A 206 10.82 -17.48 9.72
C GLU A 206 11.34 -16.64 8.57
N MET A 207 11.16 -15.33 8.67
CA MET A 207 12.01 -14.42 7.91
C MET A 207 13.43 -14.75 8.36
N GLU A 208 14.10 -15.66 7.65
CA GLU A 208 15.51 -15.94 7.86
C GLU A 208 16.25 -14.64 7.54
N GLU A 209 16.50 -13.84 8.57
CA GLU A 209 17.38 -12.69 8.46
C GLU A 209 18.77 -13.24 8.13
N VAL A 210 19.08 -13.24 6.84
CA VAL A 210 20.37 -13.65 6.34
C VAL A 210 21.36 -12.53 6.59
N VAL A 211 22.42 -12.84 7.33
CA VAL A 211 23.58 -11.98 7.46
C VAL A 211 24.37 -12.11 6.16
N VAL A 212 24.48 -11.00 5.42
CA VAL A 212 25.28 -10.95 4.20
C VAL A 212 26.67 -10.46 4.57
N ASN A 213 27.63 -11.38 4.63
CA ASN A 213 29.05 -11.06 4.88
C ASN A 213 29.81 -10.76 3.58
N GLY A 214 29.13 -10.19 2.58
CA GLY A 214 29.64 -9.89 1.23
C GLY A 214 29.84 -11.09 0.30
N TYR A 215 30.35 -12.24 0.79
CA TYR A 215 30.63 -13.43 -0.04
C TYR A 215 29.75 -14.65 0.26
N PHE A 216 29.21 -14.76 1.47
CA PHE A 216 28.35 -15.88 1.89
C PHE A 216 27.15 -15.35 2.66
N THR A 217 25.97 -15.89 2.36
CA THR A 217 24.76 -15.71 3.16
C THR A 217 24.75 -16.76 4.27
N LYS A 218 24.72 -16.33 5.53
CA LYS A 218 24.51 -17.23 6.67
C LYS A 218 23.36 -16.72 7.51
N ASN A 219 22.57 -17.63 8.06
CA ASN A 219 21.48 -17.28 8.96
C ASN A 219 22.06 -16.56 10.19
N LYS A 220 21.43 -15.47 10.63
CA LYS A 220 21.82 -14.64 11.79
C LYS A 220 22.15 -15.47 13.02
N ASP A 221 21.37 -16.52 13.28
CA ASP A 221 21.55 -17.39 14.44
C ASP A 221 22.78 -18.29 14.35
N SER A 222 23.29 -18.52 13.13
CA SER A 222 24.48 -19.34 12.86
C SER A 222 25.77 -18.51 12.78
N PHE A 223 25.69 -17.19 12.89
CA PHE A 223 26.84 -16.30 12.83
C PHE A 223 27.43 -16.10 14.23
N THR A 224 28.69 -16.50 14.41
CA THR A 224 29.38 -16.47 15.70
C THR A 224 29.98 -15.10 16.06
N GLY A 225 29.72 -14.05 15.26
CA GLY A 225 30.23 -12.69 15.48
C GLY A 225 29.11 -11.69 15.78
N ASN A 226 29.45 -10.52 16.35
CA ASN A 226 28.47 -9.45 16.54
C ASN A 226 28.16 -8.77 15.20
N ALA A 227 27.00 -9.11 14.65
CA ALA A 227 26.42 -8.52 13.45
C ALA A 227 25.05 -7.92 13.76
N VAL A 228 24.82 -6.70 13.28
CA VAL A 228 23.48 -6.09 13.28
C VAL A 228 22.98 -6.09 11.85
N VAL A 229 21.91 -6.82 11.59
CA VAL A 229 21.20 -6.80 10.31
C VAL A 229 20.00 -5.90 10.46
N VAL A 230 19.81 -4.99 9.51
CA VAL A 230 18.67 -4.09 9.44
C VAL A 230 18.02 -4.27 8.08
N SER A 231 16.73 -4.55 8.07
CA SER A 231 15.94 -4.72 6.85
C SER A 231 15.53 -3.38 6.24
N LYS A 232 15.16 -3.36 4.95
CA LYS A 232 14.59 -2.16 4.30
C LYS A 232 13.43 -1.57 5.10
N ASP A 233 12.50 -2.40 5.55
CA ASP A 233 11.27 -1.93 6.19
C ASP A 233 11.54 -1.27 7.55
N GLU A 234 12.62 -1.68 8.22
CA GLU A 234 13.10 -1.03 9.44
C GLU A 234 13.80 0.29 9.13
N LEU A 235 14.67 0.32 8.12
CA LEU A 235 15.35 1.55 7.69
C LEU A 235 14.34 2.63 7.28
N ALA A 236 13.30 2.24 6.52
CA ALA A 236 12.25 3.14 6.05
C ALA A 236 11.38 3.73 7.17
N LYS A 237 11.28 3.06 8.33
CA LYS A 237 10.56 3.60 9.51
C LYS A 237 11.31 4.75 10.18
N VAL A 238 12.63 4.79 10.04
CA VAL A 238 13.48 5.79 10.72
C VAL A 238 13.73 7.00 9.80
N SER A 239 14.18 6.75 8.58
CA SER A 239 14.46 7.82 7.61
C SER A 239 14.36 7.30 6.19
N SER A 240 13.63 8.01 5.33
CA SER A 240 13.57 7.73 3.90
C SER A 240 14.71 8.36 3.09
N ASN A 241 15.46 9.28 3.70
CA ASN A 241 16.33 10.18 2.94
C ASN A 241 17.81 9.78 2.99
N ASN A 242 18.28 9.19 4.10
CA ASN A 242 19.70 8.87 4.28
C ASN A 242 19.89 7.56 5.05
N LEU A 243 20.62 6.63 4.44
CA LEU A 243 20.94 5.33 5.04
C LEU A 243 21.76 5.49 6.32
N LEU A 244 22.79 6.32 6.29
CA LEU A 244 23.74 6.44 7.39
C LEU A 244 23.08 7.08 8.63
N SER A 245 22.14 8.00 8.42
CA SER A 245 21.32 8.54 9.51
C SER A 245 20.39 7.49 10.11
N ALA A 246 19.79 6.62 9.28
CA ALA A 246 18.93 5.54 9.78
C ALA A 246 19.70 4.51 10.61
N LEU A 247 20.94 4.18 10.21
CA LEU A 247 21.77 3.18 10.91
C LEU A 247 22.15 3.58 12.35
N GLN A 248 22.21 4.88 12.66
CA GLN A 248 22.48 5.35 14.04
C GLN A 248 21.45 4.84 15.06
N VAL A 249 20.20 4.69 14.65
CA VAL A 249 19.11 4.26 15.54
C VAL A 249 19.22 2.78 15.86
N PHE A 250 19.72 1.99 14.90
CA PHE A 250 19.88 0.54 15.05
C PHE A 250 21.22 0.15 15.69
N ASP A 251 22.23 1.01 15.59
CA ASP A 251 23.52 0.82 16.25
C ASP A 251 23.99 2.08 16.99
N PRO A 252 23.88 2.13 18.33
CA PRO A 252 24.40 3.23 19.14
C PRO A 252 25.91 3.47 19.02
N SER A 253 26.66 2.48 18.53
CA SER A 253 28.10 2.59 18.26
C SER A 253 28.39 3.36 16.98
N PHE A 254 27.41 3.47 16.08
CA PHE A 254 27.47 4.23 14.84
C PHE A 254 27.01 5.67 15.11
N ARG A 255 27.92 6.64 14.98
CA ARG A 255 27.62 8.06 15.22
C ARG A 255 27.98 8.89 13.99
N LEU A 256 27.05 9.71 13.50
CA LEU A 256 27.40 10.89 12.69
C LEU A 256 27.77 11.98 13.68
N LYS A 257 28.89 12.63 13.40
CA LYS A 257 29.20 13.92 13.97
C LYS A 257 28.79 14.98 12.96
N ASP A 258 27.85 15.83 13.35
CA ASP A 258 27.50 17.00 12.57
C ASP A 258 28.70 17.93 12.45
N ASN A 259 28.93 18.40 11.23
CA ASN A 259 30.02 19.30 10.95
C ASN A 259 29.56 20.75 11.14
N VAL A 260 29.67 21.24 12.37
CA VAL A 260 29.24 22.61 12.74
C VAL A 260 30.00 23.68 11.95
N ASP A 261 31.25 23.41 11.54
CA ASP A 261 32.08 24.36 10.78
C ASP A 261 31.59 24.58 9.36
N MET A 262 30.97 23.56 8.74
CA MET A 262 30.38 23.65 7.40
C MET A 262 28.88 23.95 7.41
N GLY A 263 28.26 24.04 8.59
CA GLY A 263 26.84 24.34 8.77
C GLY A 263 25.92 23.38 8.02
N SER A 264 24.76 23.88 7.57
CA SER A 264 23.79 23.09 6.80
C SER A 264 24.16 22.90 5.33
N ASN A 265 25.45 22.94 4.97
CA ASN A 265 25.86 22.82 3.58
C ASN A 265 25.46 21.44 3.01
N PRO A 266 24.55 21.38 2.01
CA PRO A 266 24.02 20.12 1.49
C PRO A 266 25.05 19.32 0.69
N ASN A 267 26.17 19.95 0.29
CA ASN A 267 27.29 19.30 -0.40
C ASN A 267 28.38 18.85 0.57
N SER A 268 28.21 19.07 1.87
CA SER A 268 29.16 18.60 2.88
C SER A 268 28.77 17.22 3.37
N MET A 269 29.76 16.31 3.42
CA MET A 269 29.52 14.97 3.94
C MET A 269 29.71 14.93 5.46
N PRO A 270 28.78 14.32 6.22
CA PRO A 270 28.93 14.13 7.66
C PRO A 270 30.17 13.26 7.98
N ASN A 271 30.78 13.48 9.15
CA ASN A 271 31.85 12.60 9.63
C ASN A 271 31.24 11.39 10.36
N PHE A 272 31.60 10.16 9.95
CA PHE A 272 31.04 8.91 10.51
C PHE A 272 32.07 8.17 11.36
N ARG A 273 31.62 7.56 12.47
CA ARG A 273 32.48 6.78 13.36
C ARG A 273 31.75 5.56 13.90
N ILE A 274 32.46 4.43 13.97
CA ILE A 274 32.03 3.22 14.66
C ILE A 274 32.99 2.97 15.82
N ARG A 275 32.46 2.85 17.05
CA ARG A 275 33.24 2.57 18.29
C ARG A 275 34.28 3.63 18.66
N GLY A 276 33.80 4.79 19.12
CA GLY A 276 34.65 5.77 19.84
C GLY A 276 35.83 6.31 19.03
N ASN A 277 36.70 7.10 19.65
CA ASN A 277 37.88 7.65 18.99
C ASN A 277 39.11 6.82 19.41
N SER A 278 39.64 5.98 18.51
CA SER A 278 40.84 5.18 18.76
C SER A 278 42.12 5.89 18.27
N GLY A 279 42.01 6.90 17.41
CA GLY A 279 43.11 7.74 16.96
C GLY A 279 43.20 9.11 17.66
N PHE A 280 44.42 9.59 17.90
CA PHE A 280 44.64 11.03 18.17
C PHE A 280 44.34 11.79 16.87
N GLY A 281 43.12 12.31 16.73
CA GLY A 281 42.64 12.94 15.51
C GLY A 281 43.28 14.31 15.27
N ALA A 282 43.84 14.50 14.08
CA ALA A 282 44.19 15.82 13.57
C ALA A 282 42.92 16.65 13.42
N GLU A 283 42.85 17.76 14.17
CA GLU A 283 41.84 18.80 14.00
C GLU A 283 42.07 19.49 12.65
N GLY A 284 41.40 19.02 11.60
CA GLY A 284 41.44 19.68 10.29
C GLY A 284 40.81 18.83 9.19
N LEU A 285 39.81 19.39 8.51
CA LEU A 285 39.19 18.77 7.34
C LEU A 285 40.01 19.13 6.10
N SER A 286 40.70 18.15 5.54
CA SER A 286 41.17 18.21 4.16
C SER A 286 40.57 17.01 3.42
N GLU A 287 40.36 17.16 2.12
CA GLU A 287 39.93 16.10 1.19
C GLU A 287 40.79 14.81 1.33
N ALA A 288 42.04 14.96 1.80
CA ALA A 288 42.95 13.88 2.11
C ALA A 288 42.59 13.07 3.38
N ASN A 289 41.86 13.67 4.33
CA ASN A 289 41.43 13.03 5.58
C ASN A 289 40.13 12.23 5.42
N LEU A 290 39.35 12.47 4.36
CA LEU A 290 38.19 11.62 4.03
C LEU A 290 38.61 10.31 3.36
N LYS A 291 39.69 10.33 2.57
CA LYS A 291 40.27 9.11 1.98
C LYS A 291 41.04 8.23 2.97
N ASN A 292 41.49 8.80 4.09
CA ASN A 292 42.36 8.12 5.05
C ASN A 292 42.00 8.45 6.51
N ASP A 293 40.72 8.59 6.87
CA ASP A 293 40.37 8.65 8.30
C ASP A 293 40.53 7.22 8.85
N PRO A 294 41.50 6.97 9.74
CA PRO A 294 41.72 5.65 10.30
C PRO A 294 40.60 5.24 11.27
N ASN A 295 39.53 6.03 11.45
CA ASN A 295 38.36 5.71 12.26
C ASN A 295 37.08 5.50 11.44
N LEU A 296 37.11 5.67 10.11
CA LEU A 296 35.97 5.36 9.23
C LEU A 296 35.83 3.83 9.07
N PRO A 297 34.61 3.27 9.13
CA PRO A 297 34.38 1.88 8.79
C PRO A 297 34.50 1.65 7.29
N THR A 298 34.79 0.41 6.88
CA THR A 298 34.78 0.03 5.46
C THR A 298 33.35 -0.20 5.00
N PHE A 299 32.99 0.35 3.83
CA PHE A 299 31.69 0.13 3.21
C PHE A 299 31.80 -0.87 2.07
N ILE A 300 30.92 -1.87 2.09
CA ILE A 300 30.83 -2.91 1.06
C ILE A 300 29.44 -2.80 0.42
N LEU A 301 29.38 -2.62 -0.89
CA LEU A 301 28.15 -2.63 -1.68
C LEU A 301 28.14 -3.87 -2.57
N ASP A 302 27.17 -4.76 -2.37
CA ASP A 302 27.01 -5.99 -3.16
C ASP A 302 28.31 -6.83 -3.28
N GLY A 303 29.10 -6.85 -2.21
CA GLY A 303 30.36 -7.60 -2.13
C GLY A 303 31.63 -6.84 -2.54
N TYR A 304 31.52 -5.60 -3.00
CA TYR A 304 32.67 -4.77 -3.40
C TYR A 304 32.88 -3.57 -2.46
N GLU A 305 34.13 -3.23 -2.17
CA GLU A 305 34.48 -2.02 -1.41
C GLU A 305 34.13 -0.77 -2.23
N VAL A 306 33.40 0.15 -1.60
CA VAL A 306 32.98 1.42 -2.22
C VAL A 306 33.30 2.59 -1.30
N ASP A 307 33.50 3.76 -1.91
CA ASP A 307 33.66 5.01 -1.17
C ASP A 307 32.37 5.37 -0.43
N VAL A 308 32.52 6.05 0.71
CA VAL A 308 31.38 6.47 1.55
C VAL A 308 30.39 7.39 0.81
N GLU A 309 30.88 8.19 -0.14
CA GLU A 309 30.07 9.04 -1.03
C GLU A 309 29.04 8.20 -1.80
N LYS A 310 29.47 7.03 -2.30
CA LYS A 310 28.60 6.13 -3.05
C LYS A 310 27.46 5.57 -2.20
N ILE A 311 27.70 5.35 -0.92
CA ILE A 311 26.69 4.89 0.04
C ILE A 311 25.76 6.02 0.46
N PHE A 312 26.30 7.23 0.65
CA PHE A 312 25.51 8.41 0.98
C PHE A 312 24.51 8.77 -0.12
N ASP A 313 24.94 8.68 -1.39
CA ASP A 313 24.11 8.96 -2.56
C ASP A 313 23.12 7.83 -2.91
N LEU A 314 23.32 6.63 -2.34
CA LEU A 314 22.50 5.47 -2.63
C LEU A 314 21.04 5.71 -2.24
N ASN A 315 20.12 5.36 -3.14
CA ASN A 315 18.71 5.43 -2.83
C ASN A 315 18.32 4.30 -1.86
N MET A 316 17.72 4.66 -0.71
CA MET A 316 17.16 3.72 0.27
C MET A 316 16.22 2.68 -0.35
N ASP A 317 15.51 3.01 -1.42
CA ASP A 317 14.58 2.08 -2.05
C ASP A 317 15.24 0.87 -2.72
N ARG A 318 16.48 1.06 -3.16
CA ARG A 318 17.32 0.05 -3.79
C ARG A 318 17.94 -0.89 -2.76
N ILE A 319 17.93 -0.52 -1.48
CA ILE A 319 18.50 -1.31 -0.40
C ILE A 319 17.52 -2.42 -0.03
N GLU A 320 18.04 -3.63 0.09
CA GLU A 320 17.34 -4.79 0.61
C GLU A 320 17.61 -4.95 2.10
N SER A 321 18.89 -4.95 2.47
CA SER A 321 19.34 -5.05 3.85
C SER A 321 20.71 -4.38 4.05
N VAL A 322 20.98 -4.00 5.30
CA VAL A 322 22.30 -3.54 5.73
C VAL A 322 22.78 -4.41 6.88
N THR A 323 24.00 -4.91 6.79
CA THR A 323 24.66 -5.71 7.81
C THR A 323 25.87 -4.95 8.34
N ILE A 324 25.88 -4.64 9.62
CA ILE A 324 27.01 -4.03 10.31
C ILE A 324 27.78 -5.13 11.05
N LEU A 325 29.02 -5.36 10.63
CA LEU A 325 29.95 -6.29 11.26
C LEU A 325 30.92 -5.53 12.16
N LYS A 326 30.86 -5.80 13.47
CA LYS A 326 31.61 -5.00 14.47
C LYS A 326 32.87 -5.70 14.98
N ASP A 327 32.95 -7.02 14.90
CA ASP A 327 34.01 -7.79 15.55
C ASP A 327 35.14 -8.19 14.60
N ALA A 328 36.15 -8.86 15.16
CA ALA A 328 37.28 -9.44 14.43
C ALA A 328 36.86 -10.42 13.31
N SER A 329 35.62 -10.89 13.30
CA SER A 329 35.02 -11.63 12.19
C SER A 329 34.99 -10.82 10.89
N ALA A 330 34.86 -9.49 10.96
CA ALA A 330 34.95 -8.61 9.80
C ALA A 330 36.39 -8.52 9.29
N THR A 331 37.37 -8.38 10.18
CA THR A 331 38.81 -8.36 9.86
C THR A 331 39.27 -9.67 9.22
N ALA A 332 38.69 -10.81 9.61
CA ALA A 332 38.99 -12.10 9.00
C ALA A 332 38.57 -12.17 7.51
N ILE A 333 37.53 -11.43 7.11
CA ILE A 333 36.99 -11.46 5.74
C ILE A 333 37.58 -10.32 4.89
N TYR A 334 37.67 -9.12 5.46
CA TYR A 334 37.99 -7.89 4.72
C TYR A 334 39.38 -7.30 5.06
N GLY A 335 40.14 -7.99 5.92
CA GLY A 335 41.53 -7.62 6.23
C GLY A 335 41.66 -6.41 7.17
N SER A 336 42.83 -5.76 7.13
CA SER A 336 43.22 -4.71 8.10
C SER A 336 42.36 -3.45 8.04
N ARG A 337 41.65 -3.19 6.94
CA ARG A 337 40.75 -2.03 6.80
C ARG A 337 39.46 -2.18 7.60
N ALA A 338 39.05 -3.40 7.87
CA ALA A 338 37.89 -3.73 8.69
C ALA A 338 38.13 -3.62 10.21
N ALA A 339 39.26 -3.04 10.64
CA ALA A 339 39.59 -2.85 12.05
C ALA A 339 38.56 -1.98 12.80
N ASN A 340 37.93 -1.03 12.08
CA ASN A 340 36.88 -0.16 12.63
C ASN A 340 35.46 -0.67 12.37
N GLY A 341 35.32 -1.91 11.89
CA GLY A 341 34.05 -2.49 11.47
C GLY A 341 33.76 -2.33 9.98
N VAL A 342 32.79 -3.10 9.50
CA VAL A 342 32.37 -3.17 8.10
C VAL A 342 30.87 -2.99 8.00
N VAL A 343 30.43 -2.14 7.09
CA VAL A 343 29.02 -1.97 6.76
C VAL A 343 28.79 -2.57 5.38
N VAL A 344 28.08 -3.69 5.32
CA VAL A 344 27.69 -4.37 4.09
C VAL A 344 26.28 -3.95 3.72
N VAL A 345 26.14 -3.31 2.56
CA VAL A 345 24.88 -2.90 1.98
C VAL A 345 24.56 -3.85 0.84
N THR A 346 23.40 -4.50 0.92
CA THR A 346 22.88 -5.40 -0.11
C THR A 346 21.77 -4.69 -0.86
N THR A 347 21.90 -4.58 -2.17
CA THR A 347 20.85 -4.02 -3.03
C THR A 347 19.89 -5.08 -3.52
N LYS A 348 18.67 -4.65 -3.85
CA LYS A 348 17.63 -5.53 -4.36
C LYS A 348 18.02 -6.10 -5.71
N ALA A 349 18.07 -7.43 -5.77
CA ALA A 349 18.26 -8.16 -7.02
C ALA A 349 17.07 -7.92 -7.97
N PRO A 350 17.32 -7.73 -9.29
CA PRO A 350 16.25 -7.62 -10.26
C PRO A 350 15.34 -8.85 -10.27
N GLN A 351 14.02 -8.65 -10.30
CA GLN A 351 13.06 -9.75 -10.36
C GLN A 351 13.00 -10.37 -11.76
N GLU A 352 12.81 -11.69 -11.81
CA GLU A 352 12.61 -12.41 -13.08
C GLU A 352 11.20 -12.17 -13.64
N GLY A 353 11.12 -12.11 -14.98
CA GLY A 353 9.86 -12.00 -15.70
C GLY A 353 9.71 -10.68 -16.43
N GLN A 354 8.56 -10.03 -16.24
CA GLN A 354 8.15 -8.88 -17.04
C GLN A 354 8.91 -7.62 -16.65
N LEU A 355 9.06 -6.70 -17.61
CA LEU A 355 9.64 -5.37 -17.38
C LEU A 355 8.87 -4.64 -16.27
N ARG A 356 9.56 -4.29 -15.18
CA ARG A 356 9.02 -3.47 -14.09
C ARG A 356 9.69 -2.11 -14.11
N VAL A 357 8.87 -1.07 -14.10
CA VAL A 357 9.31 0.32 -14.02
C VAL A 357 8.84 0.89 -12.70
N SER A 358 9.78 1.28 -11.85
CA SER A 358 9.54 1.92 -10.57
C SER A 358 9.99 3.36 -10.64
N TYR A 359 9.13 4.30 -10.26
CA TYR A 359 9.45 5.71 -10.18
C TYR A 359 9.13 6.22 -8.77
N ASN A 360 10.08 6.89 -8.14
CA ASN A 360 9.90 7.56 -6.86
C ASN A 360 10.24 9.06 -6.97
N LEU A 361 9.40 9.88 -6.34
CA LEU A 361 9.57 11.31 -6.19
C LEU A 361 9.51 11.66 -4.70
N ASN A 362 10.64 12.10 -4.16
CA ASN A 362 10.73 12.64 -2.80
C ASN A 362 10.84 14.15 -2.88
N VAL A 363 9.94 14.86 -2.19
CA VAL A 363 9.98 16.33 -2.06
C VAL A 363 10.21 16.66 -0.59
N ALA A 364 11.22 17.50 -0.32
CA ALA A 364 11.57 17.95 1.02
C ALA A 364 11.53 19.47 1.07
N ILE A 365 10.87 20.02 2.10
CA ILE A 365 10.82 21.46 2.34
C ILE A 365 11.62 21.72 3.62
N SER A 366 12.70 22.48 3.48
CA SER A 366 13.57 22.89 4.58
C SER A 366 13.31 24.36 4.89
N ALA A 367 12.79 24.65 6.07
CA ALA A 367 12.56 26.00 6.55
C ALA A 367 13.38 26.24 7.83
N PRO A 368 14.13 27.34 7.92
CA PRO A 368 14.88 27.67 9.12
C PRO A 368 13.94 28.09 10.25
N ASP A 369 14.13 27.54 11.43
CA ASP A 369 13.43 27.95 12.64
C ASP A 369 14.30 28.90 13.46
N LEU A 370 13.77 30.09 13.75
CA LEU A 370 14.45 31.13 14.51
C LEU A 370 13.77 31.40 15.87
N SER A 371 12.79 30.57 16.24
CA SER A 371 11.97 30.77 17.44
C SER A 371 12.79 30.79 18.73
N ASP A 372 13.90 30.05 18.77
CA ASP A 372 14.81 29.98 19.93
C ASP A 372 15.64 31.26 20.13
N TYR A 373 15.71 32.14 19.12
CA TYR A 373 16.50 33.38 19.19
C TYR A 373 15.64 34.56 19.66
N HIS A 374 15.70 34.85 20.96
CA HIS A 374 15.11 36.06 21.53
C HIS A 374 16.13 37.22 21.54
N LEU A 375 16.23 37.90 20.40
CA LEU A 375 17.11 39.06 20.23
C LEU A 375 16.36 40.38 20.49
N LEU A 376 17.10 41.40 20.91
CA LEU A 376 16.57 42.75 21.13
C LEU A 376 16.10 43.34 19.80
N ASN A 377 14.91 43.96 19.81
CA ASN A 377 14.51 44.82 18.69
C ASN A 377 15.37 46.10 18.63
N ALA A 378 15.27 46.86 17.53
CA ALA A 378 16.11 48.05 17.33
C ALA A 378 15.99 49.09 18.46
N ARG A 379 14.82 49.19 19.11
CA ARG A 379 14.61 50.09 20.26
C ARG A 379 15.25 49.56 21.53
N GLU A 380 15.00 48.30 21.86
CA GLU A 380 15.59 47.63 23.02
C GLU A 380 17.12 47.59 22.94
N LYS A 381 17.67 47.40 21.73
CA LYS A 381 19.11 47.52 21.49
C LYS A 381 19.64 48.91 21.79
N LEU A 382 18.95 49.96 21.34
CA LEU A 382 19.35 51.35 21.61
C LEU A 382 19.27 51.67 23.11
N GLU A 383 18.24 51.20 23.80
CA GLU A 383 18.09 51.34 25.25
C GLU A 383 19.21 50.62 26.01
N ALA A 384 19.59 49.41 25.57
CA ALA A 384 20.72 48.67 26.11
C ALA A 384 22.07 49.38 25.85
N GLU A 385 22.28 49.96 24.66
CA GLU A 385 23.48 50.74 24.32
C GLU A 385 23.62 51.98 25.21
N VAL A 386 22.51 52.67 25.48
CA VAL A 386 22.47 53.82 26.42
C VAL A 386 22.75 53.37 27.85
N ALA A 387 22.08 52.32 28.32
CA ALA A 387 22.28 51.78 29.67
C ALA A 387 23.71 51.26 29.90
N GLY A 388 24.37 50.78 28.84
CA GLY A 388 25.77 50.37 28.84
C GLY A 388 26.79 51.52 28.78
N GLY A 389 26.34 52.78 28.72
CA GLY A 389 27.21 53.96 28.70
C GLY A 389 27.90 54.23 27.36
N LEU A 390 27.47 53.61 26.26
CA LEU A 390 28.12 53.74 24.94
C LEU A 390 28.14 55.20 24.42
N TYR A 391 27.20 56.03 24.88
CA TYR A 391 27.03 57.42 24.46
C TYR A 391 27.54 58.45 25.48
N GLU A 392 28.37 58.01 26.43
CA GLU A 392 28.97 58.85 27.45
C GLU A 392 30.50 58.85 27.32
N SER A 393 31.11 60.03 27.38
CA SER A 393 32.55 60.25 27.30
C SER A 393 32.92 61.45 28.17
N GLU A 394 34.06 61.35 28.86
CA GLU A 394 34.64 62.44 29.67
C GLU A 394 35.21 63.58 28.79
N TYR A 395 35.58 63.27 27.55
CA TYR A 395 36.08 64.24 26.58
C TYR A 395 34.95 64.91 25.81
N MET A 396 34.91 66.25 25.84
CA MET A 396 33.82 67.07 25.29
C MET A 396 33.69 66.97 23.76
N ASP A 397 34.81 66.88 23.04
CA ASP A 397 34.85 66.74 21.58
C ASP A 397 34.28 65.39 21.11
N THR A 398 34.56 64.34 21.88
CA THR A 398 34.05 62.98 21.66
C THR A 398 32.58 62.89 22.07
N GLN A 399 32.18 63.55 23.16
CA GLN A 399 30.80 63.58 23.64
C GLN A 399 29.83 64.20 22.63
N GLN A 400 30.24 65.24 21.90
CA GLN A 400 29.40 65.83 20.85
C GLN A 400 29.17 64.84 19.69
N LYS A 401 30.18 64.09 19.27
CA LYS A 401 30.05 63.07 18.21
C LYS A 401 29.14 61.92 18.64
N LEU A 402 29.27 61.44 19.87
CA LEU A 402 28.41 60.37 20.41
C LEU A 402 26.94 60.81 20.51
N ARG A 403 26.67 62.07 20.89
CA ARG A 403 25.30 62.62 20.87
C ARG A 403 24.72 62.68 19.47
N MET A 404 25.51 63.02 18.45
CA MET A 404 25.07 63.00 17.06
C MET A 404 24.76 61.57 16.59
N ASP A 405 25.61 60.58 16.91
CA ASP A 405 25.37 59.16 16.56
C ASP A 405 24.11 58.62 17.24
N TYR A 406 23.91 58.91 18.53
CA TYR A 406 22.67 58.56 19.25
C TYR A 406 21.43 59.17 18.59
N ALA A 407 21.47 60.47 18.25
CA ALA A 407 20.36 61.16 17.62
C ALA A 407 20.01 60.55 16.24
N ASP A 408 21.02 60.20 15.45
CA ASP A 408 20.84 59.54 14.15
C ASP A 408 20.24 58.14 14.29
N ARG A 409 20.73 57.33 15.24
CA ARG A 409 20.17 56.00 15.52
C ARG A 409 18.74 56.09 16.05
N LEU A 410 18.47 56.99 16.98
CA LEU A 410 17.13 57.24 17.50
C LEU A 410 16.17 57.68 16.39
N LYS A 411 16.63 58.51 15.45
CA LYS A 411 15.85 58.90 14.28
C LYS A 411 15.50 57.69 13.41
N ARG A 412 16.45 56.78 13.16
CA ARG A 412 16.23 55.55 12.39
C ARG A 412 15.23 54.62 13.07
N VAL A 413 15.38 54.40 14.38
CA VAL A 413 14.42 53.61 15.18
C VAL A 413 13.02 54.24 15.13
N LYS A 414 12.90 55.56 15.31
CA LYS A 414 11.62 56.27 15.22
C LYS A 414 10.99 56.25 13.83
N SER A 415 11.80 56.15 12.77
CA SER A 415 11.29 55.94 11.41
C SER A 415 10.82 54.50 11.14
N GLY A 416 10.90 53.60 12.13
CA GLY A 416 10.46 52.20 12.02
C GLY A 416 11.50 51.27 11.43
N VAL A 417 12.79 51.66 11.42
CA VAL A 417 13.87 50.76 10.98
C VAL A 417 14.13 49.73 12.09
N ASP A 418 13.58 48.54 11.89
CA ASP A 418 13.76 47.38 12.77
C ASP A 418 13.98 46.11 11.93
N THR A 419 15.19 45.99 11.39
CA THR A 419 15.55 44.87 10.50
C THR A 419 15.93 43.66 11.33
N TYR A 420 15.20 42.57 11.14
CA TYR A 420 15.57 41.28 11.71
C TYR A 420 16.69 40.63 10.88
N TRP A 421 17.93 40.83 11.31
CA TRP A 421 19.12 40.43 10.54
C TRP A 421 19.28 38.91 10.36
N LEU A 422 18.81 38.09 11.32
CA LEU A 422 18.93 36.64 11.21
C LEU A 422 18.11 36.04 10.07
N SER A 423 16.99 36.66 9.68
CA SER A 423 16.18 36.15 8.56
C SER A 423 16.71 36.56 7.19
N GLN A 424 17.62 37.54 7.09
CA GLN A 424 18.07 38.06 5.79
C GLN A 424 18.86 37.05 4.94
N PRO A 425 19.78 36.23 5.50
CA PRO A 425 20.50 35.22 4.71
C PRO A 425 19.73 33.90 4.56
N LEU A 426 18.53 33.80 5.14
CA LEU A 426 17.79 32.55 5.25
C LEU A 426 16.70 32.46 4.19
N GLU A 427 16.66 31.33 3.49
CA GLU A 427 15.64 31.03 2.48
C GLU A 427 14.97 29.69 2.78
N VAL A 428 13.70 29.55 2.36
CA VAL A 428 13.01 28.26 2.40
C VAL A 428 13.43 27.49 1.16
N ALA A 429 14.15 26.39 1.37
CA ALA A 429 14.63 25.53 0.30
C ALA A 429 13.62 24.42 0.01
N VAL A 430 13.37 24.16 -1.28
CA VAL A 430 12.56 23.04 -1.74
C VAL A 430 13.48 22.08 -2.49
N GLY A 431 13.83 20.98 -1.83
CA GLY A 431 14.62 19.90 -2.40
C GLY A 431 13.71 18.85 -3.06
N HIS A 432 14.19 18.25 -4.14
CA HIS A 432 13.49 17.13 -4.78
C HIS A 432 14.47 16.06 -5.29
N LYS A 433 14.08 14.80 -5.13
CA LYS A 433 14.83 13.62 -5.59
C LYS A 433 13.92 12.76 -6.45
N HIS A 434 14.38 12.47 -7.65
CA HIS A 434 13.76 11.59 -8.61
C HIS A 434 14.60 10.32 -8.72
N SER A 435 13.95 9.17 -8.62
CA SER A 435 14.58 7.87 -8.85
C SER A 435 13.72 7.07 -9.81
N LEU A 436 14.30 6.71 -10.94
CA LEU A 436 13.69 5.84 -11.94
C LEU A 436 14.51 4.57 -12.03
N TYR A 437 13.86 3.45 -11.74
CA TYR A 437 14.47 2.14 -11.80
C TYR A 437 13.69 1.24 -12.74
N VAL A 438 14.38 0.71 -13.75
CA VAL A 438 13.82 -0.17 -14.76
C VAL A 438 14.51 -1.52 -14.63
N GLU A 439 13.75 -2.56 -14.32
CA GLU A 439 14.26 -3.92 -14.19
C GLU A 439 13.49 -4.90 -15.06
N GLY A 440 14.16 -5.96 -15.46
CA GLY A 440 13.54 -7.06 -16.17
C GLY A 440 14.54 -8.15 -16.51
N GLY A 441 14.09 -9.12 -17.28
CA GLY A 441 14.93 -10.21 -17.76
C GLY A 441 14.31 -11.57 -17.51
N ASP A 442 15.00 -12.59 -17.99
CA ASP A 442 14.59 -13.98 -17.85
C ASP A 442 15.48 -14.69 -16.80
N LYS A 443 15.19 -15.95 -16.50
CA LYS A 443 15.94 -16.77 -15.52
C LYS A 443 17.44 -16.78 -15.74
N SER A 444 17.88 -16.64 -16.99
CA SER A 444 19.30 -16.69 -17.38
C SER A 444 19.99 -15.33 -17.37
N ILE A 445 19.28 -14.24 -17.67
CA ILE A 445 19.84 -12.88 -17.76
C ILE A 445 18.84 -11.91 -17.16
N ARG A 446 19.28 -11.23 -16.11
CA ARG A 446 18.55 -10.19 -15.42
C ARG A 446 19.27 -8.87 -15.61
N TYR A 447 18.52 -7.79 -15.83
CA TYR A 447 19.06 -6.46 -16.00
C TYR A 447 18.30 -5.45 -15.13
N GLY A 448 19.02 -4.43 -14.69
CA GLY A 448 18.49 -3.29 -13.95
C GLY A 448 19.19 -2.02 -14.39
N ILE A 449 18.42 -0.98 -14.70
CA ILE A 449 18.91 0.35 -15.05
C ILE A 449 18.36 1.32 -14.02
N ASP A 450 19.25 2.07 -13.40
CA ASP A 450 18.93 3.03 -12.34
C ASP A 450 19.33 4.44 -12.80
N LEU A 451 18.38 5.38 -12.68
CA LEU A 451 18.56 6.79 -12.99
C LEU A 451 18.10 7.61 -11.79
N ASN A 452 19.04 8.31 -11.16
CA ASN A 452 18.77 9.20 -10.04
C ASN A 452 19.10 10.64 -10.41
N TYR A 453 18.21 11.55 -10.03
CA TYR A 453 18.43 12.99 -10.11
C TYR A 453 18.02 13.63 -8.80
N GLN A 454 18.90 14.43 -8.20
CA GLN A 454 18.65 15.11 -6.94
C GLN A 454 19.01 16.58 -7.08
N ALA A 455 18.10 17.45 -6.66
CA ALA A 455 18.33 18.88 -6.53
C ALA A 455 18.03 19.28 -5.08
N ASN A 456 19.05 19.81 -4.39
CA ASN A 456 18.91 20.35 -3.04
C ASN A 456 19.52 21.75 -2.99
N PRO A 457 18.71 22.82 -3.12
CA PRO A 457 19.22 24.18 -3.30
C PRO A 457 19.74 24.85 -2.02
N GLY A 458 19.54 24.26 -0.84
CA GLY A 458 19.98 24.85 0.43
C GLY A 458 19.66 23.99 1.63
#